data_AF-A0AAV6AXZ2-F1
#
_entry.id   AF-A0AAV6AXZ2-F1
#
_cell.length_a   1.000
_cell.length_b   1.000
_cell.length_c   1.000
_cell.angle_alpha   90.00
_cell.angle_beta   90.00
_cell.angle_gamma   90.00
#
_symmetry.space_group_name_H-M   'P 1'
#
loop_
_entity.id
_entity.type
_entity.pdbx_description
1 polymer ?
#
loop_
_entity_poly.entity_id
_entity_poly.type
_entity_poly.pdbx_seq_one_letter_code
_entity_poly.pdbx_strand_id
1 'polypeptide(L)'
;MSRRGLLILGVGIALVAVAVATLPLLARSSNCGGNSAALNQVRHYAILAELCALNNSNGAFRVADVPDEERNQLRQSSRNHWIPGARFLVSTNTVTTSDFKARHILIVCDKPYRNVPRRWIGTAPPAHAVAYSDGSAALMSPAEFASMDRRSFVFLDELYPSN
;
A
#
# COMPACT_ATOMS: atom_id res chain seq x y z
N MET A 1 -52.92 26.12 -15.51
CA MET A 1 -51.97 25.10 -15.01
C MET A 1 -52.75 24.10 -14.16
N SER A 2 -52.81 22.82 -14.54
CA SER A 2 -53.63 21.83 -13.83
C SER A 2 -52.97 21.42 -12.52
N ARG A 3 -53.76 21.15 -11.47
CA ARG A 3 -53.26 20.67 -10.16
C ARG A 3 -52.36 19.42 -10.28
N ARG A 4 -52.56 18.61 -11.32
CA ARG A 4 -51.73 17.44 -11.64
C ARG A 4 -50.32 17.82 -12.10
N GLY A 5 -50.16 18.90 -12.87
CA GLY A 5 -48.84 19.38 -13.31
C GLY A 5 -47.97 19.88 -12.16
N LEU A 6 -48.58 20.56 -11.17
CA LEU A 6 -47.87 21.02 -9.97
C LEU A 6 -47.41 19.86 -9.07
N LEU A 7 -48.22 18.81 -8.94
CA LEU A 7 -47.86 17.63 -8.16
C LEU A 7 -46.70 16.83 -8.79
N ILE A 8 -46.72 16.64 -10.11
CA ILE A 8 -45.65 15.92 -10.83
C ILE A 8 -44.32 16.68 -10.72
N LEU A 9 -44.35 18.01 -10.87
CA LEU A 9 -43.15 18.84 -10.74
C LEU A 9 -42.56 18.77 -9.32
N GLY A 10 -43.41 18.83 -8.29
CA GLY A 10 -42.98 18.75 -6.89
C GLY A 10 -42.33 17.41 -6.54
N VAL A 11 -42.89 16.30 -7.00
CA VAL A 11 -42.32 14.95 -6.77
C VAL A 11 -40.99 14.78 -7.49
N GLY A 12 -40.87 15.29 -8.72
CA GLY A 12 -39.61 15.26 -9.48
C GLY A 12 -38.48 16.00 -8.78
N ILE A 13 -38.75 17.21 -8.27
CA ILE A 13 -37.76 18.02 -7.55
C ILE A 13 -37.33 17.34 -6.23
N ALA A 14 -38.27 16.74 -5.50
CA ALA A 14 -37.97 16.03 -4.25
C ALA A 14 -37.07 14.81 -4.49
N LEU A 15 -37.31 14.03 -5.54
CA LEU A 15 -36.47 12.87 -5.90
C LEU A 15 -35.06 13.28 -6.30
N VAL A 16 -34.91 14.35 -7.09
CA VAL A 16 -33.59 14.88 -7.48
C VAL A 16 -32.83 15.40 -6.25
N ALA A 17 -33.50 16.12 -5.35
CA ALA A 17 -32.89 16.61 -4.12
C ALA A 17 -32.42 15.46 -3.21
N VAL A 18 -33.20 14.38 -3.08
CA VAL A 18 -32.81 13.18 -2.33
C VAL A 18 -31.63 12.45 -2.99
N ALA A 19 -31.61 12.34 -4.33
CA ALA A 19 -30.50 11.72 -5.04
C ALA A 19 -29.19 12.52 -4.89
N VAL A 20 -29.26 13.85 -5.01
CA VAL A 20 -28.11 14.75 -4.80
C VAL A 20 -27.63 14.74 -3.35
N ALA A 21 -28.54 14.65 -2.39
CA ALA A 21 -28.19 14.58 -0.97
C ALA A 21 -27.59 13.22 -0.55
N THR A 22 -27.94 12.13 -1.24
CA THR A 22 -27.43 10.77 -0.94
C THR A 22 -26.18 10.39 -1.74
N LEU A 23 -25.91 11.05 -2.87
CA LEU A 23 -24.68 10.90 -3.67
C LEU A 23 -23.38 10.96 -2.84
N PRO A 24 -23.18 11.91 -1.89
CA PRO A 24 -21.98 11.98 -1.06
C PRO A 24 -21.84 10.79 -0.08
N LEU A 25 -22.94 10.14 0.28
CA LEU A 25 -22.93 8.97 1.16
C LEU A 25 -22.53 7.70 0.40
N LEU A 26 -22.91 7.59 -0.87
CA LEU A 26 -22.52 6.50 -1.77
C LEU A 26 -21.12 6.68 -2.37
N ALA A 27 -20.65 7.92 -2.49
CA ALA A 27 -19.31 8.24 -2.99
C ALA A 27 -18.20 8.16 -1.92
N ARG A 28 -18.53 7.78 -0.67
CA ARG A 28 -17.51 7.44 0.33
C ARG A 28 -16.89 6.10 -0.05
N SER A 29 -15.85 6.14 -0.88
CA SER A 29 -14.90 5.02 -0.97
C SER A 29 -14.50 4.65 0.46
N SER A 30 -14.55 3.37 0.80
CA SER A 30 -14.11 2.87 2.11
C SER A 30 -12.64 3.20 2.33
N ASN A 31 -12.39 4.36 2.92
CA ASN A 31 -11.07 4.98 3.05
C ASN A 31 -10.24 4.44 4.22
N CYS A 32 -10.71 3.40 4.91
CA CYS A 32 -10.06 2.83 6.10
C CYS A 32 -8.95 1.81 5.77
N GLY A 33 -8.72 1.50 4.49
CA GLY A 33 -7.84 0.43 4.06
C GLY A 33 -6.42 0.83 3.68
N GLY A 34 -6.18 2.04 3.19
CA GLY A 34 -4.93 2.38 2.46
C GLY A 34 -3.65 2.06 3.25
N ASN A 35 -3.48 2.62 4.45
CA ASN A 35 -2.28 2.40 5.26
C ASN A 35 -2.20 0.98 5.81
N SER A 36 -3.31 0.41 6.25
CA SER A 36 -3.33 -0.96 6.81
C SER A 36 -3.03 -2.00 5.73
N ALA A 37 -3.60 -1.83 4.54
CA ALA A 37 -3.32 -2.67 3.37
C ALA A 37 -1.86 -2.51 2.94
N ALA A 38 -1.35 -1.28 2.89
CA ALA A 38 0.04 -1.01 2.57
C ALA A 38 1.01 -1.61 3.59
N LEU A 39 0.75 -1.44 4.89
CA LEU A 39 1.52 -2.05 5.98
C LEU A 39 1.50 -3.57 5.90
N ASN A 40 0.33 -4.15 5.66
CA ASN A 40 0.20 -5.59 5.48
C ASN A 40 0.99 -6.07 4.25
N GLN A 41 0.95 -5.31 3.15
CA GLN A 41 1.67 -5.63 1.92
C GLN A 41 3.18 -5.61 2.10
N VAL A 42 3.73 -4.56 2.72
CA VAL A 42 5.18 -4.49 3.00
C VAL A 42 5.60 -5.52 4.03
N ARG A 43 4.75 -5.83 5.03
CA ARG A 43 5.02 -6.88 6.01
C ARG A 43 5.07 -8.26 5.37
N HIS A 44 4.16 -8.56 4.44
CA HIS A 44 4.17 -9.81 3.70
C HIS A 44 5.50 -10.01 2.94
N TYR A 45 6.04 -8.94 2.34
CA TYR A 45 7.35 -8.98 1.70
C TYR A 45 8.48 -9.32 2.68
N ALA A 46 8.49 -8.71 3.88
CA ALA A 46 9.51 -9.01 4.89
C ALA A 46 9.46 -10.48 5.34
N ILE A 47 8.26 -11.04 5.51
CA ILE A 47 8.08 -12.47 5.83
C ILE A 47 8.62 -13.36 4.70
N LEU A 48 8.31 -13.02 3.44
CA LEU A 48 8.83 -13.76 2.28
C LEU A 48 10.36 -13.69 2.21
N ALA A 49 10.94 -12.53 2.47
CA ALA A 49 12.40 -12.36 2.52
C ALA A 49 13.04 -13.26 3.58
N GLU A 50 12.44 -13.34 4.78
CA GLU A 50 12.89 -14.22 5.85
C GLU A 50 12.78 -15.70 5.46
N LEU A 51 11.65 -16.13 4.90
CA LEU A 51 11.45 -17.50 4.44
C LEU A 51 12.47 -17.88 3.35
N CYS A 52 12.71 -17.00 2.38
CA CYS A 52 13.72 -17.22 1.35
C CYS A 52 15.14 -17.29 1.95
N ALA A 53 15.46 -16.47 2.94
CA ALA A 53 16.75 -16.54 3.64
C ALA A 53 16.93 -17.89 4.37
N LEU A 54 15.88 -18.37 5.04
CA LEU A 54 15.88 -19.64 5.78
C LEU A 54 16.00 -20.86 4.87
N ASN A 55 15.40 -20.81 3.68
CA ASN A 55 15.46 -21.90 2.70
C ASN A 55 16.75 -21.90 1.87
N ASN A 56 17.50 -20.80 1.86
CA ASN A 56 18.79 -20.71 1.17
C ASN A 56 19.90 -21.37 2.01
N SER A 57 20.73 -22.22 1.41
CA SER A 57 21.85 -22.89 2.09
C SER A 57 22.82 -21.93 2.77
N ASN A 58 22.93 -20.70 2.26
CA ASN A 58 23.83 -19.68 2.78
C ASN A 58 23.15 -18.75 3.81
N GLY A 59 21.88 -18.99 4.16
CA GLY A 59 21.15 -18.16 5.11
C GLY A 59 20.98 -16.72 4.64
N ALA A 60 20.93 -16.48 3.32
CA ALA A 60 20.94 -15.14 2.75
C ALA A 60 19.78 -14.92 1.78
N PHE A 61 19.18 -13.75 1.86
CA PHE A 61 18.18 -13.24 0.94
C PHE A 61 18.79 -12.15 0.06
N ARG A 62 18.56 -12.27 -1.24
CA ARG A 62 18.77 -11.20 -2.22
C ARG A 62 17.53 -11.15 -3.07
N VAL A 63 17.00 -9.95 -3.28
CA VAL A 63 15.75 -9.82 -4.02
C VAL A 63 15.84 -10.41 -5.42
N ALA A 64 17.00 -10.33 -6.09
CA ALA A 64 17.20 -10.90 -7.43
C ALA A 64 17.20 -12.44 -7.47
N ASP A 65 17.51 -13.09 -6.35
CA ASP A 65 17.69 -14.55 -6.24
C ASP A 65 16.41 -15.26 -5.76
N VAL A 66 15.28 -14.55 -5.66
CA VAL A 66 13.98 -15.12 -5.29
C VAL A 66 13.57 -16.17 -6.33
N PRO A 67 13.10 -17.38 -5.96
CA PRO A 67 12.68 -18.39 -6.93
C PRO A 67 11.42 -17.99 -7.71
N ASP A 68 11.21 -18.58 -8.88
CA ASP A 68 10.14 -18.17 -9.80
C ASP A 68 8.72 -18.28 -9.23
N GLU A 69 8.49 -19.24 -8.33
CA GLU A 69 7.20 -19.43 -7.65
C GLU A 69 6.86 -18.21 -6.78
N GLU A 70 7.80 -17.78 -5.95
CA GLU A 70 7.69 -16.61 -5.08
C GLU A 70 7.71 -15.30 -5.87
N ARG A 71 8.46 -15.24 -6.99
CA ARG A 71 8.46 -14.07 -7.89
C ARG A 71 7.05 -13.77 -8.41
N ASN A 72 6.24 -14.79 -8.70
CA ASN A 72 4.86 -14.58 -9.14
C ASN A 72 3.99 -13.95 -8.04
N GLN A 73 4.18 -14.35 -6.78
CA GLN A 73 3.48 -13.75 -5.63
C GLN A 73 3.89 -12.29 -5.42
N LEU A 74 5.19 -12.00 -5.56
CA LEU A 74 5.73 -10.63 -5.51
C LEU A 74 5.18 -9.76 -6.65
N ARG A 75 5.05 -10.33 -7.86
CA ARG A 75 4.45 -9.65 -9.02
C ARG A 75 3.00 -9.27 -8.76
N GLN A 76 2.19 -10.18 -8.24
CA GLN A 76 0.79 -9.92 -7.90
C GLN A 76 0.68 -8.85 -6.80
N SER A 77 1.58 -8.92 -5.81
CA SER A 77 1.69 -7.96 -4.72
C SER A 77 2.00 -6.53 -5.20
N SER A 78 2.81 -6.38 -6.25
CA SER A 78 3.12 -5.06 -6.85
C SER A 78 1.92 -4.40 -7.53
N ARG A 79 0.92 -5.18 -7.95
CA ARG A 79 -0.30 -4.73 -8.66
C ARG A 79 -1.53 -4.64 -7.75
N ASN A 80 -1.33 -4.44 -6.45
CA ASN A 80 -2.42 -4.51 -5.49
C ASN A 80 -3.47 -3.40 -5.72
N HIS A 81 -4.69 -3.79 -6.13
CA HIS A 81 -5.81 -2.87 -6.38
C HIS A 81 -6.26 -2.08 -5.13
N TRP A 82 -5.92 -2.55 -3.93
CA TRP A 82 -6.14 -1.82 -2.68
C TRP A 82 -5.26 -0.57 -2.58
N ILE A 83 -4.22 -0.46 -3.42
CA ILE A 83 -3.27 0.64 -3.45
C ILE A 83 -3.07 1.14 -4.89
N PRO A 84 -4.03 1.88 -5.45
CA PRO A 84 -3.96 2.33 -6.83
C PRO A 84 -2.80 3.32 -7.05
N GLY A 85 -1.89 2.92 -7.95
CA GLY A 85 -0.79 3.76 -8.44
C GLY A 85 0.32 4.01 -7.43
N ALA A 86 0.49 3.16 -6.41
CA ALA A 86 1.75 3.11 -5.66
C ALA A 86 2.64 2.01 -6.22
N ARG A 87 3.94 2.25 -6.14
CA ARG A 87 4.99 1.31 -6.48
C ARG A 87 5.80 1.00 -5.23
N PHE A 88 6.51 -0.12 -5.26
CA PHE A 88 7.32 -0.56 -4.14
C PHE A 88 8.80 -0.51 -4.52
N LEU A 89 9.59 0.20 -3.74
CA LEU A 89 11.04 0.19 -3.79
C LEU A 89 11.53 -0.94 -2.88
N VAL A 90 12.29 -1.88 -3.43
CA VAL A 90 12.87 -3.02 -2.71
C VAL A 90 14.37 -2.91 -2.63
N SER A 91 14.93 -3.27 -1.49
CA SER A 91 16.37 -3.26 -1.25
C SER A 91 17.06 -4.32 -2.11
N THR A 92 18.14 -3.92 -2.79
CA THR A 92 19.01 -4.82 -3.56
C THR A 92 20.16 -5.39 -2.73
N ASN A 93 20.31 -4.94 -1.48
CA ASN A 93 21.34 -5.43 -0.59
C ASN A 93 21.04 -6.89 -0.19
N THR A 94 22.10 -7.67 -0.01
CA THR A 94 22.00 -9.00 0.58
C THR A 94 21.69 -8.88 2.07
N VAL A 95 20.73 -9.67 2.54
CA VAL A 95 20.32 -9.72 3.95
C VAL A 95 20.54 -11.13 4.44
N THR A 96 21.38 -11.30 5.44
CA THR A 96 21.69 -12.60 6.05
C THR A 96 20.77 -12.87 7.24
N THR A 97 20.63 -14.11 7.69
CA THR A 97 19.86 -14.48 8.90
C THR A 97 20.28 -13.70 10.15
N SER A 98 21.54 -13.31 10.27
CA SER A 98 22.00 -12.41 11.33
C SER A 98 21.47 -10.97 11.19
N ASP A 99 21.29 -10.48 9.97
CA ASP A 99 20.75 -9.15 9.67
C ASP A 99 19.25 -9.05 9.97
N PHE A 100 18.53 -10.17 10.08
CA PHE A 100 17.13 -10.18 10.55
C PHE A 100 16.99 -9.80 12.03
N LYS A 101 18.10 -9.67 12.78
CA LYS A 101 18.09 -9.03 14.11
C LYS A 101 18.38 -7.54 14.05
N ALA A 102 18.95 -7.07 12.94
CA ALA A 102 19.17 -5.66 12.67
C ALA A 102 17.95 -5.07 11.97
N ARG A 103 17.76 -3.75 12.06
CA ARG A 103 16.58 -3.06 11.51
C ARG A 103 16.96 -2.32 10.22
N HIS A 104 17.07 -3.06 9.11
CA HIS A 104 17.33 -2.51 7.78
C HIS A 104 16.04 -2.44 6.95
N ILE A 105 15.90 -1.42 6.11
CA ILE A 105 14.73 -1.31 5.22
C ILE A 105 14.83 -2.36 4.10
N LEU A 106 13.81 -3.20 3.97
CA LEU A 106 13.69 -4.18 2.90
C LEU A 106 12.84 -3.69 1.74
N ILE A 107 11.76 -2.98 2.07
CA ILE A 107 10.77 -2.51 1.11
C ILE A 107 10.11 -1.24 1.63
N VAL A 108 9.84 -0.31 0.73
CA VAL A 108 9.09 0.91 1.04
C VAL A 108 8.19 1.29 -0.12
N CYS A 109 7.00 1.78 0.19
CA CYS A 109 6.08 2.34 -0.79
C CYS A 109 6.54 3.72 -1.27
N ASP A 110 6.54 3.98 -2.57
CA ASP A 110 6.99 5.25 -3.15
C ASP A 110 6.01 6.42 -2.91
N LYS A 111 4.72 6.11 -2.79
CA LYS A 111 3.64 7.10 -2.67
C LYS A 111 3.15 7.21 -1.23
N PRO A 112 3.07 8.42 -0.66
CA PRO A 112 2.52 8.59 0.68
C PRO A 112 1.00 8.47 0.67
N TYR A 113 0.46 7.74 1.65
CA TYR A 113 -0.96 7.53 1.87
C TYR A 113 -1.53 8.63 2.76
N ARG A 114 -2.63 9.27 2.35
CA ARG A 114 -3.21 10.45 3.03
C ARG A 114 -4.40 10.15 3.96
N ASN A 115 -4.88 8.90 3.97
CA ASN A 115 -6.23 8.57 4.45
C ASN A 115 -6.21 7.60 5.64
N VAL A 116 -5.70 8.01 6.80
CA VAL A 116 -6.00 7.31 8.06
C VAL A 116 -7.04 8.13 8.81
N PRO A 117 -8.25 7.58 9.07
CA PRO A 117 -9.18 8.17 10.01
C PRO A 117 -8.50 8.24 11.39
N ARG A 118 -8.28 9.43 11.94
CA ARG A 118 -7.91 9.52 13.36
C ARG A 118 -9.15 9.20 14.17
N ARG A 119 -8.96 8.46 15.27
CA ARG A 119 -10.03 8.01 16.15
C ARG A 119 -10.94 9.16 16.62
N TRP A 120 -10.39 10.37 16.79
CA TRP A 120 -11.08 11.48 17.45
C TRP A 120 -11.39 12.66 16.51
N ILE A 121 -10.41 13.32 15.86
CA ILE A 121 -10.65 14.40 14.87
C ILE A 121 -9.48 14.45 13.86
N GLY A 122 -9.80 14.64 12.58
CA GLY A 122 -8.84 14.92 11.50
C GLY A 122 -8.27 13.69 10.78
N THR A 123 -7.48 13.94 9.73
CA THR A 123 -6.71 12.92 9.02
C THR A 123 -5.32 12.78 9.64
N ALA A 124 -4.77 11.57 9.66
CA ALA A 124 -3.35 11.43 10.00
C ALA A 124 -2.48 12.09 8.92
N PRO A 125 -1.25 12.51 9.26
CA PRO A 125 -0.29 12.98 8.27
C PRO A 125 -0.07 11.92 7.19
N PRO A 126 0.23 12.33 5.95
CA PRO A 126 0.63 11.40 4.91
C PRO A 126 1.85 10.59 5.36
N ALA A 127 1.89 9.30 5.03
CA ALA A 127 3.03 8.44 5.38
C ALA A 127 3.24 7.35 4.33
N HIS A 128 4.46 6.84 4.23
CA HIS A 128 4.84 5.68 3.43
C HIS A 128 4.76 4.42 4.29
N ALA A 129 4.36 3.30 3.71
CA ALA A 129 4.51 2.00 4.38
C ALA A 129 5.92 1.47 4.13
N VAL A 130 6.58 1.02 5.19
CA VAL A 130 7.93 0.43 5.14
C VAL A 130 7.95 -0.87 5.94
N ALA A 131 8.72 -1.84 5.48
CA ALA A 131 9.05 -3.02 6.27
C ALA A 131 10.55 -3.22 6.40
N TYR A 132 10.93 -3.82 7.51
CA TYR A 132 12.31 -3.98 7.94
C TYR A 132 12.73 -5.45 8.00
N SER A 133 14.04 -5.68 8.03
CA SER A 133 14.65 -7.01 8.15
C SER A 133 14.31 -7.71 9.47
N ASP A 134 13.90 -6.99 10.51
CA ASP A 134 13.41 -7.60 11.76
C ASP A 134 11.97 -8.12 11.69
N GLY A 135 11.38 -8.17 10.49
CA GLY A 135 9.99 -8.58 10.25
C GLY A 135 8.95 -7.55 10.65
N SER A 136 9.36 -6.40 11.22
CA SER A 136 8.45 -5.31 11.56
C SER A 136 8.05 -4.49 10.34
N ALA A 137 6.88 -3.85 10.43
CA ALA A 137 6.41 -2.88 9.46
C ALA A 137 5.95 -1.61 10.20
N ALA A 138 6.20 -0.46 9.59
CA ALA A 138 5.88 0.84 10.18
C ALA A 138 5.46 1.86 9.12
N LEU A 139 4.96 2.99 9.60
CA LEU A 139 4.74 4.18 8.80
C LEU A 139 5.98 5.06 8.86
N MET A 140 6.48 5.46 7.70
CA MET A 140 7.59 6.39 7.51
C MET A 140 7.05 7.73 7.03
N SER A 141 7.49 8.82 7.64
CA SER A 141 7.08 10.16 7.21
C SER A 141 7.66 10.50 5.81
N PRO A 142 7.03 11.42 5.06
CA PRO A 142 7.57 11.87 3.78
C PRO A 142 8.98 12.49 3.89
N ALA A 143 9.29 13.12 5.03
CA ALA A 143 10.61 13.69 5.29
C ALA A 143 11.69 12.61 5.44
N GLU A 144 11.40 11.54 6.21
CA GLU A 144 12.29 10.38 6.35
C GLU A 144 12.46 9.64 5.01
N PHE A 145 11.38 9.50 4.23
CA PHE A 145 11.46 8.90 2.91
C PHE A 145 12.33 9.72 1.95
N ALA A 146 12.21 11.05 2.00
CA ALA A 146 13.00 11.95 1.17
C ALA A 146 14.50 11.92 1.51
N SER A 147 14.85 11.73 2.78
CA SER A 147 16.25 11.65 3.25
C SER A 147 16.88 10.27 3.09
N MET A 148 16.10 9.24 2.77
CA MET A 148 16.60 7.87 2.56
C MET A 148 17.55 7.79 1.36
N ASP A 149 18.69 7.11 1.53
CA ASP A 149 19.55 6.73 0.41
C ASP A 149 18.85 5.64 -0.42
N ARG A 150 18.60 5.96 -1.70
CA ARG A 150 17.86 5.12 -2.65
C ARG A 150 18.77 4.36 -3.61
N ARG A 151 20.09 4.49 -3.51
CA ARG A 151 21.04 3.82 -4.42
C ARG A 151 20.95 2.29 -4.40
N SER A 152 20.62 1.73 -3.24
CA SER A 152 20.42 0.28 -3.05
C SER A 152 18.96 -0.14 -3.18
N PHE A 153 18.13 0.62 -3.90
CA PHE A 153 16.72 0.32 -4.10
C PHE A 153 16.35 0.32 -5.57
N VAL A 154 15.51 -0.65 -5.96
CA VAL A 154 14.91 -0.74 -7.30
C VAL A 154 13.41 -0.89 -7.17
N PHE A 155 12.66 -0.50 -8.20
CA PHE A 155 11.24 -0.75 -8.19
C PHE A 155 10.95 -2.24 -8.42
N LEU A 156 10.04 -2.80 -7.63
CA LEU A 156 9.69 -4.21 -7.68
C LEU A 156 9.06 -4.62 -9.03
N ASP A 157 8.30 -3.73 -9.65
CA ASP A 157 7.67 -3.94 -10.96
C ASP A 157 8.66 -3.88 -12.13
N GLU A 158 9.79 -3.17 -11.97
CA GLU A 158 10.91 -3.16 -12.92
C GLU A 158 11.75 -4.45 -12.80
N LEU A 159 11.94 -4.94 -11.57
CA LEU A 159 12.67 -6.19 -11.33
C LEU A 159 11.87 -7.41 -11.81
N TYR A 160 10.56 -7.37 -11.63
CA TYR A 160 9.63 -8.44 -12.02
C TYR A 160 8.53 -7.90 -12.94
N PRO A 161 8.87 -7.61 -14.21
CA PRO A 161 7.90 -7.11 -15.16
C PRO A 161 6.81 -8.16 -15.37
N SER A 162 5.58 -7.68 -15.49
CA SER A 162 4.43 -8.52 -15.68
C SER A 162 4.06 -8.49 -17.16
N ASN A 163 4.30 -9.62 -17.82
CA ASN A 163 3.92 -9.88 -19.21
C ASN A 163 2.43 -9.67 -19.45
#